data_AF-A0A7Y3E2V5-F1
#
_entry.id   AF-A0A7Y3E2V5-F1
#
_cell.length_a   1.000
_cell.length_b   1.000
_cell.length_c   1.000
_cell.angle_alpha   90.00
_cell.angle_beta   90.00
_cell.angle_gamma   90.00
#
_symmetry.space_group_name_H-M   'P 1'
#
loop_
_entity.id
_entity.type
_entity.pdbx_description
1 polymer ?
#
loop_
_entity_poly.entity_id
_entity_poly.type
_entity_poly.pdbx_seq_one_letter_code
_entity_poly.pdbx_strand_id
1 'polypeptide(L)' 'MEGAEAMHYSATTEALLHAIKNDVRHRVDDIVDYAEHAAMTLTSEDEVDAVLEHALLEVEKTLAEAARAMAREIQRERMY' A
#
# COMPACT_ATOMS: atom_id res chain seq x y z
N MET A 1 22.89 17.82 -4.71
CA MET A 1 21.78 16.94 -4.33
C MET A 1 21.99 16.58 -2.88
N GLU A 2 21.39 17.34 -1.97
CA GLU A 2 21.30 16.93 -0.58
C GLU A 2 20.42 15.68 -0.56
N GLY A 3 21.04 14.52 -0.35
CA GLY A 3 20.30 13.31 -0.06
C GLY A 3 19.46 13.58 1.18
N ALA A 4 18.19 13.19 1.15
CA ALA A 4 17.35 13.23 2.33
C ALA A 4 18.14 12.62 3.49
N GLU A 5 18.44 13.42 4.52
CA GLU A 5 19.03 12.90 5.75
C GLU A 5 18.16 11.71 6.17
N ALA A 6 18.78 10.54 6.30
CA ALA A 6 18.09 9.36 6.78
C ALA A 6 17.60 9.69 8.19
N MET A 7 16.29 9.94 8.33
CA MET A 7 15.67 10.11 9.64
C MET A 7 15.87 8.80 10.39
N HIS A 8 16.74 8.82 11.39
CA HIS A 8 16.93 7.70 12.30
C HIS A 8 15.76 7.68 13.28
N TYR A 9 14.82 6.77 13.07
CA TYR A 9 13.71 6.54 14.00
C TYR A 9 14.16 5.57 15.10
N SER A 10 13.43 5.54 16.23
CA SER A 10 13.63 4.46 17.21
C SER A 10 13.42 3.09 16.55
N ALA A 11 14.13 2.07 17.07
CA ALA A 11 14.00 0.69 16.58
C ALA A 11 12.54 0.19 16.57
N THR A 12 11.72 0.64 17.53
CA THR A 12 10.28 0.34 17.57
C THR A 12 9.54 0.98 16.40
N THR A 13 9.78 2.27 16.13
CA THR A 13 9.17 2.99 15.01
C THR A 13 9.62 2.41 13.66
N GLU A 14 10.90 2.07 13.50
CA GLU A 14 11.39 1.39 12.31
C GLU A 14 10.71 0.02 12.09
N ALA A 15 10.55 -0.77 13.15
CA ALA A 15 9.87 -2.06 13.08
C ALA A 15 8.38 -1.90 12.68
N LEU A 16 7.70 -0.89 13.21
CA LEU A 16 6.30 -0.59 12.86
C LEU A 16 6.17 -0.12 11.41
N LEU A 17 7.03 0.79 10.95
CA LEU A 17 7.03 1.24 9.55
C LEU A 17 7.29 0.08 8.59
N HIS A 18 8.22 -0.82 8.94
CA HIS A 18 8.50 -2.01 8.16
C HIS A 18 7.32 -2.99 8.15
N ALA A 19 6.63 -3.17 9.28
CA ALA A 19 5.43 -3.99 9.37
C ALA A 19 4.30 -3.44 8.49
N ILE A 20 4.04 -2.13 8.53
CA ILE A 20 3.03 -1.48 7.68
C ILE A 20 3.41 -1.66 6.20
N LYS A 21 4.68 -1.46 5.84
CA LYS A 21 5.15 -1.64 4.45
C LYS A 21 4.92 -3.07 3.96
N ASN A 22 5.23 -4.06 4.79
CA ASN A 22 5.02 -5.46 4.44
C ASN A 22 3.53 -5.79 4.30
N ASP A 23 2.69 -5.38 5.24
CA ASP A 23 1.23 -5.60 5.18
C ASP A 23 0.65 -5.07 3.87
N VAL A 24 1.00 -3.83 3.54
CA VAL A 24 0.50 -3.13 2.35
C VAL A 24 0.97 -3.80 1.06
N ARG A 25 2.21 -4.28 1.03
CA ARG A 25 2.71 -5.05 -0.11
C ARG A 25 1.86 -6.32 -0.33
N HIS A 26 1.66 -7.14 0.71
CA HIS A 26 0.88 -8.38 0.56
C HIS A 26 -0.56 -8.08 0.14
N ARG A 27 -1.20 -7.06 0.72
CA ARG A 27 -2.56 -6.68 0.34
C ARG A 27 -2.67 -6.20 -1.12
N VAL A 28 -1.68 -5.44 -1.59
CA VAL A 28 -1.65 -5.01 -3.00
C VAL A 28 -1.44 -6.21 -3.93
N ASP A 29 -0.52 -7.12 -3.58
CA ASP A 29 -0.28 -8.35 -4.32
C ASP A 29 -1.58 -9.18 -4.41
N ASP A 30 -2.29 -9.38 -3.29
CA ASP A 30 -3.56 -10.11 -3.24
C ASP A 30 -4.65 -9.46 -4.13
N ILE A 31 -4.76 -8.12 -4.15
CA ILE A 31 -5.72 -7.40 -4.99
C ILE A 31 -5.40 -7.61 -6.47
N VAL A 32 -4.13 -7.51 -6.85
CA VAL A 32 -3.68 -7.69 -8.24
C VAL A 32 -3.89 -9.13 -8.69
N ASP A 33 -3.50 -10.11 -7.87
CA ASP A 33 -3.66 -11.53 -8.17
C ASP A 33 -5.14 -11.91 -8.37
N TYR A 34 -6.02 -11.37 -7.52
CA TYR A 34 -7.46 -11.55 -7.67
C TYR A 34 -8.00 -10.93 -8.96
N ALA A 35 -7.60 -9.70 -9.27
CA ALA A 35 -8.04 -9.00 -10.46
C ALA A 35 -7.57 -9.71 -11.74
N GLU A 36 -6.33 -10.19 -11.76
CA GLU A 36 -5.79 -11.00 -12.86
C GLU A 36 -6.61 -12.27 -13.07
N HIS A 37 -6.84 -13.05 -12.01
CA HIS A 37 -7.64 -14.27 -12.11
C HIS A 37 -9.07 -14.00 -12.58
N ALA A 38 -9.71 -12.95 -12.06
CA ALA A 38 -11.05 -12.57 -12.47
C ALA A 38 -11.08 -12.17 -13.96
N ALA A 39 -10.16 -11.30 -14.41
CA ALA A 39 -10.05 -10.87 -15.79
C ALA A 39 -9.86 -12.03 -16.78
N MET A 40 -9.07 -13.05 -16.41
CA MET A 40 -8.86 -14.25 -17.25
C MET A 40 -10.13 -15.09 -17.46
N THR A 41 -11.15 -14.95 -16.62
CA THR A 41 -12.41 -15.71 -16.73
C THR A 41 -13.51 -14.96 -17.50
N LEU A 42 -13.30 -13.67 -17.77
CA LEU A 42 -14.28 -12.80 -18.41
C LEU A 42 -14.16 -12.86 -19.94
N THR A 43 -15.29 -12.63 -20.61
CA THR A 43 -15.35 -12.68 -22.08
C THR A 43 -15.59 -11.32 -22.72
N SER A 44 -15.99 -10.32 -21.92
CA SER A 44 -16.22 -8.95 -22.37
C SER A 44 -15.06 -8.04 -21.95
N GLU A 45 -14.62 -7.18 -22.87
CA GLU A 45 -13.64 -6.13 -22.60
C GLU A 45 -14.15 -5.16 -21.51
N ASP A 46 -15.42 -4.75 -21.58
CA ASP A 46 -16.05 -3.88 -20.58
C ASP A 46 -16.04 -4.49 -19.17
N GLU A 47 -16.17 -5.82 -19.06
CA GLU A 47 -16.14 -6.51 -17.76
C GLU A 47 -14.71 -6.57 -17.22
N VAL A 48 -13.73 -6.81 -18.09
CA VAL A 48 -12.30 -6.79 -17.74
C VAL A 48 -11.92 -5.39 -17.24
N ASP A 49 -12.29 -4.35 -17.98
CA ASP A 49 -12.01 -2.95 -17.60
C ASP A 49 -12.63 -2.60 -16.24
N ALA A 50 -13.87 -3.00 -15.99
CA ALA A 50 -14.54 -2.76 -14.71
C ALA A 50 -13.82 -3.46 -13.53
N VAL A 51 -13.31 -4.69 -13.73
CA VAL A 51 -12.54 -5.41 -12.71
C VAL A 51 -11.21 -4.71 -12.44
N LEU A 52 -10.50 -4.29 -13.49
CA LEU A 52 -9.21 -3.61 -13.35
C LEU A 52 -9.35 -2.23 -12.71
N GLU A 53 -10.40 -1.47 -13.07
CA GLU A 53 -10.71 -0.18 -12.43
C GLU A 53 -11.03 -0.37 -10.94
N HIS A 54 -11.82 -1.39 -10.60
CA HIS A 54 -12.11 -1.69 -9.20
C HIS A 54 -10.84 -2.07 -8.42
N ALA A 55 -9.97 -2.89 -8.99
CA ALA A 55 -8.70 -3.28 -8.38
C ALA A 55 -7.80 -2.06 -8.14
N LEU A 56 -7.72 -1.14 -9.10
CA LEU A 56 -6.96 0.10 -8.94
C LEU A 56 -7.46 0.93 -7.76
N LEU A 57 -8.78 1.10 -7.62
CA LEU A 57 -9.37 1.84 -6.50
C LEU A 57 -9.05 1.21 -5.14
N GLU A 58 -9.07 -0.12 -5.04
CA GLU A 58 -8.72 -0.81 -3.79
C GLU A 58 -7.21 -0.73 -3.48
N VAL A 59 -6.34 -0.74 -4.49
CA VAL A 59 -4.90 -0.47 -4.32
C VAL A 59 -4.67 0.96 -3.82
N GLU A 60 -5.29 1.95 -4.44
CA GLU A 60 -5.18 3.35 -4.03
C GLU A 60 -5.62 3.56 -2.58
N LYS A 61 -6.75 2.94 -2.20
CA LYS A 61 -7.25 2.96 -0.83
C LYS A 61 -6.27 2.33 0.15
N THR A 62 -5.72 1.15 -0.19
CA THR A 62 -4.74 0.44 0.65
C THR A 62 -3.47 1.26 0.85
N LEU A 63 -2.97 1.91 -0.21
CA LEU A 63 -1.82 2.82 -0.13
C LEU A 63 -2.13 4.07 0.70
N ALA A 64 -3.32 4.65 0.57
CA ALA A 64 -3.73 5.80 1.35
C ALA A 64 -3.84 5.50 2.85
N GLU A 65 -4.37 4.32 3.21
CA GLU A 65 -4.41 3.82 4.59
C GLU A 65 -3.00 3.65 5.15
N ALA A 66 -2.09 3.04 4.38
CA ALA A 66 -0.69 2.86 4.71
C ALA A 66 0.00 4.19 5.02
N ALA A 67 -0.12 5.14 4.09
CA ALA A 67 0.49 6.46 4.21
C ALA A 67 0.00 7.19 5.46
N ARG A 68 -1.30 7.11 5.76
CA ARG A 68 -1.89 7.70 6.98
C ARG A 68 -1.39 7.01 8.25
N ALA A 69 -1.17 5.70 8.23
CA ALA A 69 -0.62 4.96 9.38
C ALA A 69 0.86 5.33 9.61
N MET A 70 1.67 5.32 8.55
CA MET A 70 3.08 5.70 8.60
C MET A 70 3.26 7.16 9.04
N ALA A 71 2.47 8.09 8.48
CA ALA A 71 2.54 9.49 8.85
C ALA A 71 2.23 9.72 10.34
N ARG A 72 1.22 9.02 10.87
CA ARG A 72 0.88 9.06 12.30
C ARG A 72 2.03 8.56 13.16
N GLU A 73 2.68 7.48 12.76
CA GLU A 73 3.78 6.89 13.51
C GLU A 73 5.03 7.78 13.49
N ILE A 74 5.38 8.34 12.33
CA ILE A 74 6.47 9.32 12.19
C ILE A 74 6.18 10.57 13.02
N GLN A 75 4.94 11.06 13.01
CA GLN A 75 4.57 12.24 13.79
C GLN A 75 4.58 11.96 15.29
N ARG A 76 4.17 10.76 15.72
CA ARG A 76 4.27 10.30 17.10
C ARG A 76 5.71 10.34 17.58
N GLU A 77 6.64 9.76 16.82
CA GLU A 77 8.07 9.75 17.15
C GLU A 77 8.65 11.16 17.29
N ARG A 78 8.26 12.11 16.42
CA ARG A 78 8.72 13.50 16.48
C ARG A 78 8.22 14.30 17.70
N MET A 79 7.17 13.82 18.37
CA MET A 79 6.60 14.47 19.56
C MET A 79 7.23 13.95 20.87
N TYR A 80 8.00 12.87 20.82
CA TYR A 80 8.75 12.31 21.94
C TYR A 80 10.23 12.69 21.86
#